data_AF-A0AAX4JCT7-F1
#
_entry.id   AF-A0AAX4JCT7-F1
#
_cell.length_a   1.000
_cell.length_b   1.000
_cell.length_c   1.000
_cell.angle_alpha   90.00
_cell.angle_beta   90.00
_cell.angle_gamma   90.00
#
_symmetry.space_group_name_H-M   'P 1'
#
loop_
_entity.id
_entity.type
_entity.pdbx_description
1 polymer ?
#
loop_
_entity_poly.entity_id
_entity_poly.type
_entity_poly.pdbx_seq_one_letter_code
_entity_poly.pdbx_strand_id
1 'polypeptide(L)'
;MLDALEDILSVKARPSEVAKLLNISPFDLFSSVNSYYKSKYKIFLSSQVGKDDLLGLALVMHCDINNISLDDNLLDYYFEILSQYQMKDGEILEYLIKENNELKNKVEVESEFIKQAWYDMSKKSADFN
;
A
#
# COMPACT_ATOMS: atom_id res chain seq x y z
N MET A 1 -10.20 -14.21 -15.64
CA MET A 1 -9.52 -12.90 -15.77
C MET A 1 -8.14 -12.89 -15.12
N LEU A 2 -7.98 -13.48 -13.93
CA LEU A 2 -6.64 -13.62 -13.33
C LEU A 2 -5.67 -14.42 -14.21
N ASP A 3 -6.10 -15.56 -14.76
CA ASP A 3 -5.28 -16.38 -15.68
C ASP A 3 -4.79 -15.58 -16.91
N ALA A 4 -5.59 -14.64 -17.41
CA ALA A 4 -5.16 -13.78 -18.52
C ALA A 4 -3.99 -12.85 -18.13
N LEU A 5 -4.00 -12.32 -16.90
CA LEU A 5 -2.86 -11.57 -16.36
C LEU A 5 -1.65 -12.47 -16.12
N GLU A 6 -1.87 -13.70 -15.64
CA GLU A 6 -0.80 -14.68 -15.46
C GLU A 6 -0.08 -14.96 -16.78
N ASP A 7 -0.84 -15.14 -17.86
CA ASP A 7 -0.31 -15.37 -19.21
C ASP A 7 0.45 -14.15 -19.75
N ILE A 8 -0.14 -12.96 -19.67
CA ILE A 8 0.48 -11.70 -20.15
C ILE A 8 1.83 -11.45 -19.46
N LEU A 9 1.88 -11.66 -18.14
CA LEU A 9 3.06 -11.40 -17.33
C LEU A 9 3.97 -12.62 -17.20
N SER A 10 3.57 -13.77 -17.74
CA SER A 10 4.26 -15.06 -17.60
C SER A 10 4.60 -15.38 -16.12
N VAL A 11 3.65 -15.11 -15.23
CA VAL A 11 3.80 -15.27 -13.77
C VAL A 11 2.57 -15.97 -13.20
N LYS A 12 2.76 -16.86 -12.24
CA LYS A 12 1.63 -17.44 -11.51
C LYS A 12 1.23 -16.51 -10.35
N ALA A 13 -0.02 -16.11 -10.30
CA ALA A 13 -0.64 -15.28 -9.28
C ALA A 13 -0.68 -16.02 -7.93
N ARG A 14 0.46 -15.99 -7.24
CA ARG A 14 0.62 -16.42 -5.85
C ARG A 14 1.14 -15.24 -5.04
N PRO A 15 0.75 -15.09 -3.77
CA PRO A 15 1.20 -13.95 -2.95
C PRO A 15 2.73 -13.76 -2.96
N SER A 16 3.50 -14.85 -2.94
CA SER A 16 4.96 -14.80 -2.99
C SER A 16 5.51 -14.30 -4.33
N GLU A 17 4.98 -14.78 -5.46
CA GLU A 17 5.44 -14.43 -6.80
C GLU A 17 5.06 -12.99 -7.14
N VAL A 18 3.83 -12.60 -6.82
CA VAL A 18 3.34 -11.24 -7.05
C VAL A 18 4.09 -10.24 -6.17
N ALA A 19 4.32 -10.55 -4.90
CA ALA A 19 5.11 -9.69 -4.02
C ALA A 19 6.56 -9.56 -4.51
N LYS A 20 7.16 -10.65 -5.00
CA LYS A 20 8.49 -10.62 -5.62
C LYS A 20 8.51 -9.73 -6.87
N LEU A 21 7.50 -9.83 -7.73
CA LEU A 21 7.34 -9.00 -8.92
C LEU A 21 7.25 -7.50 -8.58
N LEU A 22 6.59 -7.18 -7.46
CA LEU A 22 6.44 -5.82 -6.95
C LEU A 22 7.61 -5.36 -6.05
N ASN A 23 8.60 -6.22 -5.81
CA ASN A 23 9.71 -5.98 -4.88
C ASN A 23 9.26 -5.57 -3.47
N ILE A 24 8.25 -6.29 -2.94
CA ILE A 24 7.69 -6.09 -1.59
C ILE A 24 7.60 -7.42 -0.82
N SER A 25 7.33 -7.34 0.48
CA SER A 25 7.00 -8.51 1.29
C SER A 25 5.58 -9.00 0.97
N PRO A 26 5.33 -10.33 0.95
CA PRO A 26 3.98 -10.87 0.81
C PRO A 26 3.00 -10.39 1.90
N PHE A 27 3.50 -10.07 3.09
CA PHE A 27 2.69 -9.53 4.19
C PHE A 27 2.24 -8.08 3.92
N ASP A 28 2.99 -7.35 3.10
CA ASP A 28 2.72 -5.96 2.75
C ASP A 28 1.96 -5.83 1.42
N LEU A 29 1.51 -6.94 0.84
CA LEU A 29 0.84 -6.94 -0.47
C LEU A 29 -0.41 -6.07 -0.44
N PHE A 30 -1.30 -6.28 0.54
CA PHE A 30 -2.52 -5.49 0.66
C PHE A 30 -2.23 -4.01 0.90
N SER A 31 -1.33 -3.69 1.83
CA SER A 31 -1.00 -2.30 2.17
C SER A 31 -0.37 -1.57 0.98
N SER A 32 0.47 -2.25 0.19
CA SER A 32 1.10 -1.70 -1.01
C SER A 32 0.09 -1.45 -2.12
N VAL A 33 -0.77 -2.43 -2.39
CA VAL A 33 -1.85 -2.30 -3.39
C VAL A 33 -2.81 -1.18 -2.99
N ASN A 34 -3.28 -1.17 -1.75
CA ASN A 34 -4.17 -0.11 -1.26
C ASN A 34 -3.51 1.27 -1.34
N SER A 35 -2.23 1.39 -0.97
CA SER A 35 -1.49 2.65 -1.05
C SER A 35 -1.37 3.16 -2.48
N TYR A 36 -1.17 2.25 -3.45
CA TYR A 36 -1.10 2.60 -4.86
C TYR A 36 -2.42 3.18 -5.37
N TYR A 37 -3.53 2.44 -5.21
CA TYR A 37 -4.84 2.87 -5.68
C TYR A 37 -5.34 4.12 -4.93
N LYS A 38 -5.05 4.23 -3.62
CA LYS A 38 -5.31 5.46 -2.84
C LYS A 38 -4.54 6.65 -3.40
N SER A 39 -3.24 6.49 -3.66
CA SER A 39 -2.39 7.60 -4.10
C SER A 39 -2.77 8.09 -5.49
N LYS A 40 -2.85 7.16 -6.45
CA LYS A 40 -3.05 7.44 -7.87
C LYS A 40 -4.50 7.75 -8.22
N TYR A 41 -5.45 6.98 -7.68
CA TYR A 41 -6.86 7.01 -8.09
C TYR A 41 -7.83 7.50 -7.00
N LYS A 42 -7.33 7.79 -5.79
CA LYS A 42 -8.15 8.16 -4.62
C LYS A 42 -9.19 7.09 -4.23
N ILE A 43 -8.89 5.83 -4.55
CA ILE A 43 -9.71 4.68 -4.17
C ILE A 43 -9.13 4.04 -2.91
N PHE A 44 -9.96 3.93 -1.87
CA PHE A 44 -9.62 3.25 -0.63
C PHE A 44 -10.20 1.84 -0.68
N LEU A 45 -9.36 0.82 -0.64
CA LEU A 45 -9.78 -0.57 -0.72
C LEU A 45 -10.15 -1.13 0.65
N SER A 46 -11.30 -1.78 0.73
CA SER A 46 -11.72 -2.54 1.91
C SER A 46 -10.73 -3.67 2.19
N SER A 47 -10.49 -3.99 3.47
CA SER A 47 -9.70 -5.16 3.85
C SER A 47 -10.38 -6.50 3.53
N GLN A 48 -11.62 -6.47 3.03
CA GLN A 48 -12.41 -7.63 2.64
C GLN A 48 -12.20 -8.05 1.18
N VAL A 49 -11.27 -7.43 0.45
CA VAL A 49 -10.92 -7.83 -0.93
C VAL A 49 -10.59 -9.33 -0.97
N GLY A 50 -11.20 -10.04 -1.91
CA GLY A 50 -10.94 -11.45 -2.16
C GLY A 50 -9.48 -11.69 -2.51
N LYS A 51 -8.93 -12.85 -2.16
CA LYS A 51 -7.51 -13.16 -2.42
C LYS A 51 -7.14 -13.04 -3.90
N ASP A 52 -7.95 -13.63 -4.78
CA ASP A 52 -7.67 -13.66 -6.21
C ASP A 52 -7.83 -12.27 -6.84
N ASP A 53 -8.81 -11.50 -6.37
CA ASP A 53 -9.01 -10.10 -6.76
C ASP A 53 -7.84 -9.22 -6.31
N LEU A 54 -7.33 -9.41 -5.09
CA LEU A 54 -6.15 -8.69 -4.62
C LEU A 54 -4.92 -8.99 -5.48
N LEU A 55 -4.72 -10.26 -5.84
CA LEU A 55 -3.61 -10.67 -6.70
C LEU A 55 -3.76 -10.08 -8.10
N GLY A 56 -4.96 -10.08 -8.66
CA GLY A 56 -5.25 -9.45 -9.94
C GLY A 56 -5.01 -7.94 -9.92
N LEU A 57 -5.53 -7.23 -8.91
CA LEU A 57 -5.29 -5.81 -8.71
C LEU A 57 -3.80 -5.47 -8.55
N ALA A 58 -3.04 -6.35 -7.89
CA ALA A 58 -1.59 -6.21 -7.75
C ALA A 58 -0.84 -6.40 -9.08
N LEU A 59 -1.29 -7.33 -9.92
CA LEU A 59 -0.75 -7.53 -11.26
C LEU A 59 -1.13 -6.38 -12.21
N VAL A 60 -2.36 -5.85 -12.13
CA VAL A 60 -2.77 -4.64 -12.87
C VAL A 60 -1.91 -3.43 -12.44
N MET A 61 -1.70 -3.26 -11.13
CA MET A 61 -0.79 -2.25 -10.59
C MET A 61 0.62 -2.41 -11.17
N HIS A 62 1.15 -3.64 -11.24
CA HIS A 62 2.46 -3.89 -11.85
C HIS A 62 2.49 -3.48 -13.33
N CYS A 63 1.46 -3.84 -14.10
CA CYS A 63 1.35 -3.45 -15.51
C CYS A 63 1.35 -1.93 -15.66
N ASP A 64 0.54 -1.23 -14.88
CA ASP A 64 0.41 0.23 -14.93
C ASP A 64 1.72 0.94 -14.54
N ILE A 65 2.42 0.46 -13.50
CA ILE A 65 3.75 0.98 -13.12
C ILE A 65 4.78 0.80 -14.23
N ASN A 66 4.74 -0.31 -14.95
CA ASN A 66 5.70 -0.66 -16.00
C ASN A 66 5.23 -0.28 -17.40
N ASN A 67 4.12 0.44 -17.54
CA ASN A 67 3.49 0.81 -18.81
C ASN A 67 3.24 -0.39 -19.75
N ILE A 68 2.85 -1.54 -19.18
CA ILE A 68 2.44 -2.72 -19.93
C ILE A 68 0.97 -2.55 -20.31
N SER A 69 0.68 -2.57 -21.61
CA SER A 69 -0.70 -2.45 -22.10
C SER A 69 -1.49 -3.71 -21.77
N LEU A 70 -2.70 -3.49 -21.25
CA LEU A 70 -3.72 -4.53 -21.04
C LEU A 70 -4.85 -4.33 -22.04
N ASP A 71 -5.60 -5.39 -22.33
CA ASP A 71 -6.80 -5.27 -23.14
C ASP A 71 -7.93 -4.56 -22.38
N ASP A 72 -8.79 -3.85 -23.10
CA ASP A 72 -9.86 -3.03 -22.51
C ASP A 72 -10.82 -3.87 -21.65
N ASN A 73 -11.15 -5.09 -22.07
CA ASN A 73 -12.06 -5.96 -21.30
C ASN A 73 -11.46 -6.36 -19.94
N LEU A 74 -10.15 -6.56 -19.88
CA LEU A 74 -9.45 -6.87 -18.65
C LEU A 74 -9.37 -5.64 -17.74
N LEU A 75 -9.15 -4.46 -18.29
CA LEU A 75 -9.20 -3.22 -17.53
C LEU A 75 -10.59 -2.95 -16.97
N ASP A 76 -11.64 -3.10 -17.78
CA ASP A 76 -13.02 -2.92 -17.36
C ASP A 76 -13.38 -3.89 -16.21
N TYR A 77 -13.00 -5.16 -16.33
CA TYR A 77 -13.19 -6.13 -15.25
C TYR A 77 -12.54 -5.69 -13.93
N TYR A 78 -11.26 -5.30 -13.94
CA TYR A 78 -10.59 -4.90 -12.69
C TYR A 78 -11.06 -3.54 -12.17
N PHE A 79 -11.61 -2.68 -13.04
CA PHE A 79 -12.29 -1.47 -12.62
C PHE A 79 -13.58 -1.79 -11.84
N GLU A 80 -14.37 -2.77 -12.30
CA GLU A 80 -15.54 -3.26 -11.55
C GLU A 80 -15.14 -3.84 -10.18
N ILE A 81 -14.04 -4.60 -10.12
CA ILE A 81 -13.49 -5.11 -8.86
C ILE A 81 -13.09 -3.96 -7.92
N LEU A 82 -12.42 -2.92 -8.42
CA LEU A 82 -12.11 -1.73 -7.61
C LEU A 82 -13.38 -1.07 -7.06
N SER A 83 -14.41 -0.91 -7.90
CA SER A 83 -15.68 -0.31 -7.50
C SER A 83 -16.42 -1.18 -6.47
N GLN A 84 -16.34 -2.51 -6.58
CA GLN A 84 -16.98 -3.43 -5.65
C GLN A 84 -16.36 -3.35 -4.25
N TYR A 85 -15.03 -3.21 -4.18
CA TYR A 85 -14.28 -3.23 -2.92
C TYR A 85 -13.91 -1.84 -2.40
N GLN A 86 -14.38 -0.77 -3.04
CA GLN A 86 -14.19 0.58 -2.55
C GLN A 86 -14.90 0.75 -1.19
N MET A 87 -14.15 1.26 -0.21
CA MET A 87 -14.71 1.65 1.08
C MET A 87 -15.79 2.72 0.91
N LYS A 88 -16.84 2.64 1.74
CA LYS A 88 -17.84 3.70 1.83
C LYS A 88 -17.29 4.88 2.61
N ASP A 89 -17.89 6.06 2.43
CA ASP A 89 -17.43 7.32 3.06
C ASP A 89 -17.21 7.20 4.57
N GLY A 90 -18.10 6.50 5.28
CA GLY A 90 -17.95 6.28 6.73
C GLY A 90 -16.71 5.45 7.08
N GLU A 91 -16.43 4.39 6.33
CA GLU A 91 -15.25 3.54 6.50
C GLU A 91 -13.97 4.29 6.15
N ILE A 92 -14.01 5.13 5.11
CA ILE A 92 -12.89 6.01 4.73
C ILE A 92 -12.57 6.98 5.86
N LEU A 93 -13.60 7.60 6.47
CA LEU A 93 -13.40 8.53 7.58
C LEU A 93 -12.74 7.83 8.78
N GLU A 94 -13.23 6.66 9.16
CA GLU A 94 -12.64 5.86 10.24
C GLU A 94 -11.18 5.48 9.95
N TYR A 95 -10.92 5.05 8.71
CA TYR A 95 -9.57 4.73 8.25
C TYR A 95 -8.62 5.93 8.35
N LEU A 96 -9.04 7.11 7.88
CA LEU A 96 -8.23 8.33 7.91
C LEU A 96 -7.99 8.83 9.33
N ILE A 97 -8.98 8.72 10.22
CA ILE A 97 -8.81 9.04 11.64
C ILE A 97 -7.75 8.13 12.27
N LYS A 98 -7.82 6.83 11.99
CA LYS A 98 -6.83 5.87 12.48
C LYS A 98 -5.43 6.18 11.95
N GLU A 99 -5.29 6.39 10.65
CA GLU A 99 -4.02 6.76 10.01
C GLU A 99 -3.43 8.04 10.60
N ASN A 100 -4.26 9.07 10.82
CA ASN A 100 -3.83 10.33 11.43
C ASN A 100 -3.33 10.13 12.86
N ASN A 101 -4.01 9.29 13.66
CA ASN A 101 -3.56 8.97 15.02
C ASN A 101 -2.21 8.22 15.02
N GLU A 102 -2.01 7.28 14.09
CA GLU A 102 -0.74 6.58 13.95
C GLU A 102 0.41 7.52 13.56
N LEU A 103 0.16 8.46 12.63
CA LEU A 103 1.14 9.48 12.25
C LEU A 103 1.47 10.42 13.40
N LYS A 104 0.46 10.88 14.15
CA LYS A 104 0.65 11.72 15.32
C LYS A 104 1.55 11.05 16.37
N ASN A 105 1.29 9.79 16.67
CA ASN A 105 2.09 9.02 17.63
C ASN A 105 3.56 8.87 17.17
N LYS A 106 3.79 8.66 15.87
CA LYS A 106 5.16 8.59 15.31
C LYS A 106 5.91 9.91 15.50
N VAL A 107 5.26 11.03 15.19
CA VAL A 107 5.85 12.37 15.38
C VAL A 107 6.17 12.63 16.85
N GLU A 108 5.28 12.27 17.77
CA GLU A 108 5.53 12.43 19.21
C GLU A 108 6.76 11.62 19.66
N VAL A 109 6.89 10.36 19.25
CA VAL A 109 8.05 9.52 19.58
C VAL A 109 9.36 10.09 19.01
N GLU A 110 9.35 10.52 17.75
CA GLU A 110 10.53 11.14 17.13
C GLU A 110 10.92 12.44 17.84
N SER A 111 9.94 13.25 18.25
CA SER A 111 10.19 14.49 18.97
C SER A 111 10.87 14.27 20.32
N GLU A 112 10.47 13.23 21.06
CA GLU A 112 11.10 12.86 22.34
C GLU A 112 12.53 12.32 22.13
N PHE A 113 12.77 11.55 21.07
CA PHE A 113 14.11 11.11 20.71
C PHE A 113 15.05 12.29 20.41
N ILE A 114 14.59 13.26 19.61
CA ILE A 114 15.36 14.47 19.27
C ILE A 114 15.68 15.26 20.54
N LYS A 115 14.68 15.44 21.41
CA LYS A 115 14.84 16.15 22.69
C LYS A 115 15.88 15.48 23.60
N GLN A 116 15.86 14.14 23.70
CA GLN A 116 16.86 13.40 24.46
C GLN A 116 18.27 13.57 23.88
N ALA A 117 18.41 13.47 22.55
CA ALA A 117 19.69 13.69 21.87
C ALA A 117 20.26 15.10 22.13
N TRP A 118 19.41 16.13 22.16
CA TRP A 118 19.81 17.50 22.53
C TRP A 118 20.32 17.60 23.96
N TYR A 119 19.64 16.99 24.94
CA TYR A 119 20.10 16.98 26.32
C TYR A 119 21.46 16.28 26.47
N ASP A 120 21.65 15.13 25.80
CA ASP A 120 22.90 14.38 25.88
C ASP A 120 24.08 15.16 25.28
N MET A 121 23.86 15.91 24.19
CA MET A 121 24.87 16.83 23.64
C MET A 121 25.22 17.96 24.62
N SER A 122 24.21 18.59 25.24
CA SER A 122 24.45 19.68 26.20
C SER A 122 25.21 19.23 27.45
N LYS A 123 24.93 18.02 27.96
CA LYS A 123 25.64 17.46 29.12
C LYS A 123 27.09 17.13 28.78
N LYS A 124 27.33 16.51 27.61
CA LYS A 124 28.69 16.26 27.14
C LYS A 124 29.51 17.54 27.00
N SER A 125 28.92 18.65 26.56
CA SER A 125 29.65 19.93 26.48
C SER A 125 29.98 20.56 27.85
N ALA A 126 29.26 20.20 28.91
CA ALA A 126 29.48 20.72 30.25
C ALA A 126 30.60 20.00 31.00
N ASP A 127 30.86 18.72 30.69
CA ASP A 127 31.89 17.90 31.35
C ASP A 127 33.33 18.18 30.85
N PHE A 128 33.51 19.05 29.84
CA PHE A 128 34.81 19.43 29.27
C PHE A 128 35.29 20.84 29.67
N ASN A 129 34.61 21.53 30.60
CA ASN A 129 35.03 22.80 31.21
C ASN A 129 35.27 22.63 32.71
#